data_AF-A0A9N9PPR6-F1
#
_entry.id   AF-A0A9N9PPR6-F1
#
_cell.length_a   1.000
_cell.length_b   1.000
_cell.length_c   1.000
_cell.angle_alpha   90.00
_cell.angle_beta   90.00
_cell.angle_gamma   90.00
#
_symmetry.space_group_name_H-M   'P 1'
#
loop_
_entity.id
_entity.type
_entity.pdbx_description
1 polymer ?
#
loop_
_entity_poly.entity_id
_entity_poly.type
_entity_poly.pdbx_seq_one_letter_code
_entity_poly.pdbx_strand_id
1 'polypeptide(L)' 'MLEAVAEKIPGTEKVMLTCFRSNEKAMAFYEKMGYGKDEFSPPPRILRNGAIVESEYVWKPKLLYRDAPFRRAEEE' A
#
# COMPACT_ATOMS: atom_id res chain seq x y z
N MET A 1 14.92 -5.44 5.70
CA MET A 1 13.51 -5.05 5.50
C MET A 1 13.46 -3.82 4.60
N LEU A 2 12.41 -3.61 3.79
CA LEU A 2 12.35 -2.51 2.81
C LEU A 2 12.59 -1.14 3.44
N GLU A 3 12.09 -0.93 4.66
CA GLU A 3 12.28 0.28 5.46
C GLU A 3 13.77 0.59 5.70
N ALA A 4 14.57 -0.41 6.11
CA ALA A 4 16.00 -0.24 6.36
C ALA A 4 16.82 0.10 5.08
N VAL A 5 16.28 -0.20 3.90
CA VAL A 5 16.87 0.24 2.63
C VAL A 5 16.45 1.67 2.33
N ALA A 6 15.16 1.97 2.47
CA ALA A 6 14.60 3.29 2.27
C ALA A 6 15.21 4.36 3.20
N GLU A 7 15.52 4.02 4.45
CA GLU A 7 16.22 4.90 5.40
C GLU A 7 17.60 5.35 4.91
N LYS A 8 18.24 4.56 4.05
CA LYS A 8 19.56 4.86 3.48
C LYS A 8 19.49 5.72 2.22
N ILE A 9 18.30 5.90 1.65
CA ILE A 9 18.08 6.68 0.42
C ILE A 9 17.47 8.05 0.82
N PRO A 10 18.24 9.15 0.71
CA PRO A 10 17.74 10.48 1.04
C PRO A 10 16.49 10.84 0.22
N GLY A 11 15.49 11.43 0.87
CA GLY A 11 14.24 11.85 0.23
C GLY A 11 13.19 10.75 0.03
N THR A 12 13.39 9.55 0.59
CA THR A 12 12.36 8.49 0.55
C THR A 12 11.30 8.72 1.63
N GLU A 13 10.09 9.08 1.21
CA GLU A 13 8.99 9.42 2.13
C GLU A 13 8.03 8.25 2.40
N LYS A 14 7.80 7.40 1.39
CA LYS A 14 6.81 6.33 1.41
C LYS A 14 7.43 5.06 0.81
N VAL A 15 7.23 3.93 1.48
CA VAL A 15 7.56 2.61 0.95
C VAL A 15 6.27 1.94 0.52
N MET A 16 6.23 1.45 -0.71
CA MET A 16 5.09 0.74 -1.26
C MET A 16 5.48 -0.67 -1.66
N LEU A 17 4.58 -1.63 -1.40
CA LEU A 17 4.70 -3.00 -1.90
C LEU A 17 3.35 -3.46 -2.45
N THR A 18 3.40 -4.41 -3.38
CA THR A 18 2.22 -5.11 -3.90
C THR A 18 2.12 -6.46 -3.20
N CYS A 19 0.96 -6.77 -2.64
CA CYS A 19 0.68 -8.06 -2.01
C CYS A 19 -0.53 -8.71 -2.67
N PHE A 20 -0.41 -10.00 -3.02
CA PHE A 20 -1.54 -10.77 -3.51
C PHE A 20 -2.50 -11.11 -2.37
N ARG A 21 -3.81 -10.99 -2.61
CA ARG A 21 -4.83 -11.31 -1.60
C ARG A 21 -4.86 -12.78 -1.24
N SER A 22 -4.50 -13.66 -2.18
CA SER A 22 -4.38 -15.09 -1.94
C SER A 22 -3.29 -15.44 -0.93
N ASN A 23 -2.33 -14.53 -0.69
CA ASN A 23 -1.27 -14.73 0.28
C ASN A 23 -1.63 -14.11 1.65
N GLU A 24 -2.56 -14.77 2.34
CA GLU A 24 -3.05 -14.33 3.65
C GLU A 24 -1.94 -14.16 4.69
N LYS A 25 -0.91 -15.03 4.63
CA LYS A 25 0.24 -14.95 5.54
C LYS A 25 1.05 -13.66 5.34
N ALA A 26 1.32 -13.30 4.08
CA ALA A 26 2.01 -12.06 3.77
C ALA A 26 1.16 -10.84 4.11
N MET A 27 -0.15 -10.89 3.83
CA MET A 27 -1.09 -9.84 4.21
C MET A 27 -1.05 -9.55 5.70
N ALA A 28 -1.21 -10.58 6.54
CA ALA A 28 -1.17 -10.43 7.99
C ALA A 28 0.20 -9.96 8.50
N PHE A 29 1.28 -10.39 7.85
CA PHE A 29 2.65 -9.97 8.19
C PHE A 29 2.86 -8.47 7.94
N TYR A 30 2.50 -7.99 6.75
CA TYR A 30 2.66 -6.58 6.40
C TYR A 30 1.69 -5.68 7.19
N GLU A 31 0.48 -6.14 7.48
CA GLU A 31 -0.46 -5.42 8.36
C GLU A 31 0.10 -5.26 9.78
N LYS A 32 0.70 -6.30 10.36
CA LYS A 32 1.39 -6.21 11.66
C LYS A 32 2.57 -5.24 11.65
N MET A 33 3.23 -5.08 10.50
CA MET A 33 4.33 -4.13 10.33
C MET A 33 3.86 -2.68 10.12
N GLY A 34 2.55 -2.43 10.04
CA GLY A 34 1.97 -1.10 9.87
C GLY A 34 1.80 -0.68 8.42
N TYR A 35 1.83 -1.62 7.47
CA TYR A 35 1.46 -1.33 6.09
C TYR A 35 -0.06 -1.29 5.93
N GLY A 36 -0.58 -0.12 5.55
CA GLY A 36 -2.01 0.12 5.33
C GLY A 36 -2.47 -0.38 3.96
N LYS A 37 -3.78 -0.55 3.76
CA LYS A 37 -4.37 -0.72 2.42
C LYS A 37 -4.52 0.67 1.79
N ASP A 38 -3.99 0.86 0.59
CA ASP A 38 -4.11 2.15 -0.13
C ASP A 38 -5.41 2.19 -0.95
N GLU A 39 -6.04 3.36 -0.98
CA GLU A 39 -7.20 3.67 -1.84
C GLU A 39 -6.87 3.63 -3.33
N PHE A 40 -5.58 3.71 -3.68
CA PHE A 40 -5.08 3.58 -5.04
C PHE A 40 -5.09 2.13 -5.58
N SER A 41 -5.44 1.14 -4.73
CA SER A 41 -5.56 -0.24 -5.19
C SER A 41 -6.64 -0.37 -6.28
N PRO A 42 -6.47 -1.27 -7.26
CA PRO A 42 -7.44 -1.42 -8.33
C PRO A 42 -8.84 -1.69 -7.75
N PRO A 43 -9.86 -0.90 -8.15
CA PRO A 43 -11.20 -1.08 -7.64
C PRO A 43 -11.75 -2.45 -8.05
N PRO A 44 -12.65 -3.03 -7.25
CA PRO A 44 -13.34 -4.26 -7.62
C PRO A 44 -14.11 -4.04 -8.93
N ARG A 45 -14.01 -5.00 -9.85
CA ARG A 45 -14.71 -4.95 -11.13
C ARG A 45 -16.10 -5.55 -10.96
N ILE A 46 -17.14 -4.79 -11.27
CA ILE A 46 -18.51 -5.29 -11.30
C ILE A 46 -18.79 -5.81 -12.71
N LEU A 47 -19.07 -7.11 -12.83
CA LEU A 47 -19.42 -7.75 -14.09
C LEU A 47 -20.88 -7.46 -14.46
N ARG A 48 -21.21 -7.61 -15.76
CA ARG A 48 -22.54 -7.31 -16.32
C ARG A 48 -23.69 -8.13 -15.69
N ASN A 49 -23.37 -9.25 -15.06
CA ASN A 49 -24.31 -10.12 -14.32
C ASN A 49 -24.43 -9.76 -12.82
N GLY A 50 -23.81 -8.67 -12.37
CA GLY A 50 -23.80 -8.25 -10.97
C GLY A 50 -22.75 -8.94 -10.10
N ALA A 51 -21.93 -9.84 -10.64
CA ALA A 51 -20.86 -10.47 -9.87
C ALA A 51 -19.71 -9.48 -9.61
N ILE A 52 -19.25 -9.41 -8.36
CA ILE A 52 -18.13 -8.57 -7.94
C ILE A 52 -16.85 -9.38 -8.03
N VAL A 53 -15.94 -8.97 -8.92
CA VAL A 53 -14.59 -9.53 -9.03
C VAL A 53 -13.64 -8.59 -8.32
N GLU A 54 -13.25 -9.01 -7.12
CA GLU A 54 -12.23 -8.36 -6.33
C GLU A 54 -10.86 -8.34 -7.04
N SER A 55 -10.06 -7.30 -6.83
CA SER A 55 -8.70 -7.23 -7.37
C SER A 55 -7.79 -8.29 -6.73
N GLU A 56 -7.01 -8.99 -7.55
CA GLU A 56 -6.15 -10.11 -7.07
C GLU A 56 -4.99 -9.66 -6.19
N TYR A 57 -4.60 -8.39 -6.29
CA TYR A 57 -3.52 -7.77 -5.54
C TYR A 57 -3.91 -6.41 -4.98
N VAL A 58 -3.23 -6.00 -3.92
CA VAL A 58 -3.44 -4.73 -3.23
C VAL A 58 -2.11 -4.01 -3.03
N TRP A 59 -2.14 -2.68 -3.14
CA TRP A 59 -1.01 -1.85 -2.78
C TRP A 59 -1.04 -1.58 -1.28
N LYS A 60 0.12 -1.77 -0.66
CA LYS A 60 0.32 -1.69 0.78
C LYS A 60 1.44 -0.69 1.05
N PRO A 61 1.13 0.59 1.28
CA PRO A 61 2.13 1.55 1.64
C PRO A 61 2.32 1.73 3.13
N LYS A 62 3.50 2.23 3.49
CA LYS A 62 3.84 2.70 4.83
C LYS A 62 4.65 3.99 4.72
N LEU A 63 4.29 4.97 5.54
CA LEU A 63 5.00 6.24 5.65
C LEU A 63 6.25 6.07 6.52
N LEU A 64 7.36 6.68 6.12
CA LEU A 64 8.57 6.74 6.93
C LEU A 64 8.59 8.07 7.68
N TYR A 65 8.64 8.00 9.02
CA TYR A 65 8.70 9.20 9.84
C TYR A 65 10.16 9.61 10.06
N ARG A 66 10.66 10.49 9.19
CA ARG A 66 11.91 11.20 9.40
C ARG A 66 11.62 12.67 9.15
N ASP A 67 11.80 13.50 10.18
CA ASP A 67 11.50 14.94 10.26
C ASP A 67 11.13 15.62 8.92
N ALA A 68 9.83 15.64 8.58
CA ALA A 68 9.27 16.60 7.63
C ALA A 68 7.73 16.65 7.73
N PRO A 69 7.13 17.84 7.84
CA PRO A 69 5.70 18.04 7.69
C PRO A 69 5.36 18.03 6.20
N PHE A 70 4.79 16.95 5.66
CA PHE A 70 4.29 16.97 4.29
C PHE A 70 2.79 17.28 4.27
N ARG A 71 2.49 18.56 4.04
CA ARG A 71 1.19 19.03 3.55
C ARG A 71 0.86 18.25 2.29
N ARG A 72 -0.28 17.56 2.33
CA ARG A 72 -0.99 17.05 1.16
C ARG A 72 -1.08 18.20 0.13
N ALA A 73 -0.35 18.12 -0.96
CA ALA A 73 -0.74 18.84 -2.17
C ALA A 73 -2.06 18.21 -2.60
N GLU A 74 -3.14 18.94 -2.38
CA GLU A 74 -4.41 18.70 -3.04
C GLU A 74 -4.13 18.76 -4.55
N GLU A 75 -4.27 17.64 -5.23
CA GLU A 75 -4.77 17.62 -6.59
C GLU A 75 -6.28 17.34 -6.47
N GLU A 76 -7.07 18.41 -6.37
CA GLU A 76 -8.12 18.77 -7.35
C GLU A 76 -8.65 20.19 -7.09
#